data_AF-A0A1H8WH16-F1
#
_entry.id   AF-A0A1H8WH16-F1
#
_cell.length_a   1.000
_cell.length_b   1.000
_cell.length_c   1.000
_cell.angle_alpha   90.00
_cell.angle_beta   90.00
_cell.angle_gamma   90.00
#
_symmetry.space_group_name_H-M   'P 1'
#
loop_
_entity.id
_entity.type
_entity.pdbx_description
1 polymer ?
#
loop_
_entity_poly.entity_id
_entity_poly.type
_entity_poly.pdbx_seq_one_letter_code
_entity_poly.pdbx_strand_id
1 'polypeptide(L)'
;MLTHPTFDQMHALGLSGIAAAYRELANQPEGSDLNRDEWLGLMLDREMAVRGDKRLTNRLAIANCASPMLASRTSTSPPIAALAADSFSPWPKANGSKPMST
;
A
#
# COMPACT_ATOMS: atom_id res chain seq x y z
N MET A 1 16.42 32.36 -7.89
CA MET A 1 15.51 31.86 -6.84
C MET A 1 14.51 32.96 -6.51
N LEU A 2 13.50 33.16 -7.37
CA LEU A 2 12.35 34.00 -7.01
C LEU A 2 11.33 33.09 -6.34
N THR A 3 11.37 33.01 -5.02
CA THR A 3 10.23 32.57 -4.21
C THR A 3 9.14 33.61 -4.41
N HIS A 4 8.43 33.51 -5.54
CA HIS A 4 7.31 34.39 -5.84
C HIS A 4 6.25 34.12 -4.77
N PRO A 5 5.76 35.14 -4.04
CA PRO A 5 4.76 34.96 -2.98
C PRO A 5 3.51 34.23 -3.51
N THR A 6 3.24 34.37 -4.81
CA THR A 6 2.18 33.67 -5.52
C THR A 6 2.35 32.15 -5.55
N PHE A 7 3.59 31.65 -5.71
CA PHE A 7 3.86 30.21 -5.73
C PHE A 7 3.60 29.57 -4.37
N ASP A 8 4.01 30.26 -3.30
CA ASP A 8 3.78 29.82 -1.93
C ASP A 8 2.28 29.82 -1.58
N GLN A 9 1.54 30.83 -2.06
CA GLN A 9 0.07 30.87 -1.93
C GLN A 9 -0.62 29.71 -2.67
N MET A 10 -0.16 29.33 -3.87
CA MET A 10 -0.71 28.17 -4.59
C MET A 10 -0.51 26.88 -3.79
N HIS A 11 0.66 26.71 -3.16
CA HIS A 11 0.92 25.58 -2.28
C HIS A 11 0.06 25.60 -1.02
N ALA A 12 -0.11 26.76 -0.38
CA ALA A 12 -0.98 26.93 0.79
C ALA A 12 -2.45 26.58 0.50
N LEU A 13 -2.92 26.84 -0.72
CA LEU A 13 -4.27 26.49 -1.18
C LEU A 13 -4.40 25.03 -1.64
N GLY A 14 -3.31 24.25 -1.63
CA GLY A 14 -3.30 22.86 -2.09
C GLY A 14 -3.35 22.69 -3.61
N LEU A 15 -3.08 23.75 -4.37
CA LEU A 15 -3.07 23.78 -5.83
C LEU A 15 -1.71 23.31 -6.37
N SER A 16 -1.31 22.10 -5.97
CA SER A 16 0.03 21.55 -6.24
C SER A 16 0.33 21.38 -7.73
N GLY A 17 -0.67 21.07 -8.56
CA GLY A 17 -0.52 20.92 -10.00
C GLY A 17 -0.40 22.26 -10.71
N ILE A 18 -1.17 23.27 -10.27
CA ILE A 18 -1.04 24.65 -10.76
C ILE A 18 0.35 25.19 -10.44
N ALA A 19 0.84 25.00 -9.20
CA ALA A 19 2.16 25.46 -8.80
C ALA A 19 3.27 24.83 -9.67
N ALA A 20 3.20 23.52 -9.89
CA ALA A 20 4.16 22.81 -10.74
C ALA A 20 4.14 23.34 -12.19
N ALA A 21 2.96 23.47 -12.79
CA ALA A 21 2.79 24.00 -14.14
C ALA A 21 3.28 25.45 -14.26
N TYR A 22 2.99 26.30 -13.26
CA TYR A 22 3.45 27.69 -13.21
C TYR A 22 4.98 27.77 -13.27
N ARG A 23 5.69 26.92 -12.51
CA ARG A 23 7.17 26.89 -12.53
C ARG A 23 7.73 26.37 -13.85
N GLU A 24 7.05 25.42 -14.47
CA GLU A 24 7.45 24.85 -15.76
C GLU A 24 7.26 25.86 -16.90
N LEU A 25 6.10 26.51 -16.97
CA LEU A 25 5.78 27.59 -17.91
C LEU A 25 6.70 28.81 -17.72
N ALA A 26 7.01 29.19 -16.48
CA ALA A 26 7.92 30.31 -16.20
C ALA A 26 9.39 30.03 -16.60
N ASN A 27 9.79 28.76 -16.67
CA ASN A 27 11.13 28.36 -17.10
C ASN A 27 11.21 28.05 -18.60
N GLN A 28 10.08 27.92 -19.30
CA GLN A 28 10.05 27.66 -20.73
C GLN A 28 10.00 28.97 -21.55
N PRO A 29 10.92 29.17 -22.50
CA PRO A 29 10.92 30.35 -23.36
C PRO A 29 9.70 30.41 -24.29
N GLU A 30 9.16 29.26 -24.69
CA GLU A 30 7.92 29.13 -25.48
C GLU A 30 6.67 29.63 -24.72
N GLY A 31 6.74 29.67 -23.39
CA GLY A 31 5.68 30.22 -22.54
C GLY A 31 5.43 31.72 -22.80
N SER A 32 6.40 32.42 -23.39
CA SER A 32 6.28 33.84 -23.76
C SER A 32 5.25 34.10 -24.86
N ASP A 33 5.05 33.12 -25.75
CA ASP A 33 4.24 33.27 -26.95
C ASP A 33 2.78 32.82 -26.75
N LEU A 34 2.49 32.13 -25.63
CA LEU A 34 1.14 31.68 -25.31
C LEU A 34 0.30 32.83 -24.74
N ASN A 35 -0.96 32.90 -25.15
CA ASN A 35 -1.93 33.79 -24.55
C ASN A 35 -2.20 33.40 -23.09
N ARG A 36 -2.61 34.37 -22.28
CA ARG A 36 -2.87 34.18 -20.84
C ARG A 36 -3.91 33.09 -20.57
N ASP A 37 -4.88 32.94 -21.47
CA ASP A 37 -5.92 31.90 -21.38
C ASP A 37 -5.35 30.50 -21.63
N GLU A 38 -4.37 30.38 -22.53
CA GLU A 38 -3.68 29.11 -22.81
C GLU A 38 -2.78 28.73 -21.64
N TRP A 39 -2.08 29.71 -21.05
CA TRP A 39 -1.35 29.55 -19.79
C TRP A 39 -2.24 29.02 -18.67
N LEU A 40 -3.40 29.64 -18.49
CA LEU A 40 -4.36 29.22 -17.46
C LEU A 40 -4.91 27.81 -17.77
N GLY A 41 -5.21 27.52 -19.03
CA GLY A 41 -5.67 26.22 -19.50
C GLY A 41 -4.69 25.10 -19.15
N LEU A 42 -3.40 25.28 -19.45
CA LEU A 42 -2.36 24.30 -19.15
C LEU A 42 -2.16 24.08 -17.64
N MET A 43 -2.22 25.16 -16.84
CA MET A 43 -2.13 25.05 -15.39
C MET A 43 -3.32 24.29 -14.79
N LEU A 44 -4.53 24.54 -15.28
CA LEU A 44 -5.74 23.85 -14.84
C LEU A 44 -5.75 22.38 -15.26
N ASP A 45 -5.33 22.08 -16.49
CA ASP A 45 -5.21 20.69 -16.96
C ASP A 45 -4.25 19.88 -16.09
N ARG A 46 -3.09 20.46 -15.75
CA ARG A 46 -2.13 19.82 -14.84
C ARG A 46 -2.71 19.57 -13.45
N GLU A 47 -3.46 20.52 -12.88
CA GLU A 47 -4.13 20.34 -11.59
C GLU A 47 -5.21 19.25 -11.64
N MET A 48 -5.98 19.20 -12.72
CA MET A 48 -6.99 18.16 -12.94
C MET A 48 -6.36 16.78 -13.05
N ALA A 49 -5.24 16.65 -13.78
CA ALA A 49 -4.47 15.41 -13.87
C ALA A 49 -3.96 14.97 -12.48
N VAL A 50 -3.33 15.88 -11.72
CA VAL A 50 -2.84 15.59 -10.35
C VAL A 50 -3.96 15.14 -9.41
N ARG A 51 -5.15 15.73 -9.51
CA ARG A 51 -6.33 15.30 -8.72
C ARG A 51 -6.88 13.96 -9.19
N GLY A 52 -6.88 13.71 -10.50
CA GLY A 52 -7.27 12.44 -11.10
C GLY A 52 -6.39 11.30 -10.62
N ASP A 53 -5.07 11.47 -10.66
CA ASP A 53 -4.10 10.48 -10.21
C ASP A 53 -4.22 10.18 -8.72
N LYS A 54 -4.39 11.20 -7.88
CA LYS A 54 -4.64 11.02 -6.44
C LYS A 54 -5.92 10.21 -6.18
N ARG A 55 -6.98 10.42 -6.96
CA ARG A 55 -8.23 9.65 -6.84
C ARG A 55 -8.05 8.21 -7.33
N LEU A 56 -7.36 8.01 -8.45
CA LEU A 56 -7.11 6.69 -9.01
C LEU A 56 -6.21 5.85 -8.08
N THR A 57 -5.11 6.42 -7.60
CA THR A 57 -4.19 5.77 -6.66
C THR A 57 -4.88 5.41 -5.34
N ASN A 58 -5.73 6.29 -4.81
CA ASN A 58 -6.53 5.97 -3.62
C ASN A 58 -7.48 4.78 -3.87
N ARG A 59 -8.19 4.77 -5.01
CA ARG A 59 -9.06 3.63 -5.39
C ARG A 59 -8.28 2.34 -5.56
N LEU A 60 -7.09 2.38 -6.17
CA LEU A 60 -6.22 1.22 -6.31
C LEU A 60 -5.67 0.74 -4.96
N ALA A 61 -5.33 1.66 -4.04
CA ALA A 61 -4.90 1.31 -2.69
C ALA A 61 -6.02 0.60 -1.92
N ILE A 62 -7.27 1.09 -2.01
CA ILE A 62 -8.45 0.43 -1.42
C ILE A 62 -8.65 -0.95 -2.05
N ALA A 63 -8.57 -1.07 -3.38
CA ALA A 63 -8.76 -2.33 -4.09
C ALA A 63 -7.64 -3.35 -3.77
N ASN A 64 -6.39 -2.91 -3.64
CA ASN A 64 -5.26 -3.77 -3.27
C ASN A 64 -5.40 -4.27 -1.82
N CYS A 65 -5.89 -3.44 -0.90
CA CYS A 65 -6.23 -3.87 0.46
C CYS A 65 -7.46 -4.80 0.50
N ALA A 66 -8.32 -4.77 -0.52
CA ALA A 66 -9.47 -5.64 -0.65
C ALA A 66 -9.12 -7.01 -1.26
N SER A 67 -7.84 -7.32 -1.52
CA SER A 67 -7.37 -8.68 -1.83
C SER A 67 -7.56 -9.53 -0.57
N PRO A 68 -8.70 -10.21 -0.40
CA PRO A 68 -8.99 -10.87 0.86
C PRO A 68 -8.23 -12.18 0.82
N MET A 69 -7.15 -12.28 1.59
CA MET A 69 -6.94 -13.42 2.50
C MET A 69 -7.52 -14.76 1.98
N LEU A 70 -7.11 -15.20 0.79
CA LEU A 70 -7.50 -16.51 0.21
C LEU A 70 -6.28 -17.42 0.05
N ALA A 71 -5.27 -17.23 0.90
CA ALA A 71 -4.04 -18.02 0.87
C ALA A 71 -3.98 -19.12 1.95
N SER A 72 -5.03 -19.36 2.76
CA SER A 72 -4.91 -20.35 3.86
C SER A 72 -6.18 -21.10 4.23
N ARG A 73 -7.05 -21.43 3.25
CA ARG A 73 -8.12 -22.40 3.49
C ARG A 73 -8.25 -23.44 2.38
N THR A 74 -7.16 -24.14 2.06
CA THR A 74 -7.26 -25.51 1.56
C THR A 74 -7.42 -26.46 2.75
N SER A 75 -8.54 -26.31 3.45
CA SER A 75 -9.10 -27.40 4.24
C SER A 75 -9.86 -28.27 3.26
N THR A 76 -9.24 -29.30 2.67
CA THR A 76 -9.94 -30.48 2.16
C THR A 76 -8.95 -31.64 2.00
N SER A 77 -9.26 -32.73 2.72
CA SER A 77 -8.82 -34.13 2.63
C SER A 77 -7.78 -34.63 3.65
N PRO A 78 -8.18 -35.56 4.55
CA PRO A 78 -7.22 -36.39 5.27
C PRO A 78 -6.62 -37.43 4.29
N PRO A 79 -5.34 -37.81 4.42
CA PRO A 79 -4.81 -38.95 3.67
C PRO A 79 -5.46 -40.25 4.19
N ILE A 80 -5.76 -41.16 3.26
CA ILE A 80 -6.30 -42.51 3.46
C ILE A 80 -5.25 -43.42 4.13
N ALA A 81 -4.76 -43.02 5.31
CA ALA A 81 -3.77 -43.76 6.09
C ALA A 81 -4.24 -43.93 7.54
N ALA A 82 -5.52 -44.26 7.72
CA ALA A 82 -6.07 -44.73 8.98
C ALA A 82 -6.16 -46.27 9.02
N LEU A 83 -5.13 -46.96 8.51
CA LEU A 83 -4.95 -48.39 8.74
C LEU A 83 -3.47 -48.67 8.97
N ALA A 84 -3.18 -49.30 10.12
CA ALA A 84 -1.88 -49.80 10.57
C ALA A 84 -0.90 -48.75 11.11
N ALA A 85 -0.85 -48.65 12.44
CA ALA A 85 0.37 -48.68 13.26
C ALA A 85 -0.03 -48.23 14.69
N ASP A 86 -0.23 -49.16 15.61
CA ASP A 86 0.81 -49.80 16.42
C ASP A 86 0.81 -49.18 17.83
N SER A 87 0.42 -50.03 18.78
CA SER A 87 0.96 -50.09 20.14
C SER A 87 1.24 -48.77 20.87
N PHE A 88 0.19 -48.31 21.55
CA PHE A 88 0.28 -47.59 22.81
C PHE A 88 1.42 -48.18 23.69
N SER A 89 2.57 -47.51 23.72
CA SER A 89 3.71 -47.88 24.56
C SER A 89 3.59 -47.19 25.94
N PRO A 90 3.58 -47.95 27.05
CA PRO A 90 3.47 -47.41 28.40
C PRO A 90 4.80 -46.86 28.95
N TRP A 91 4.70 -45.75 29.69
CA TRP A 91 5.76 -45.03 30.40
C TRP A 91 6.64 -45.90 31.35
N PRO A 92 7.86 -45.43 31.72
CA PRO A 92 8.93 -46.27 32.27
C PRO A 92 8.80 -46.62 33.75
N LYS A 93 9.33 -47.80 34.09
CA LYS A 93 9.29 -48.51 35.37
C LYS A 93 10.22 -47.84 36.40
N ALA A 94 9.67 -47.31 37.49
CA ALA A 94 10.44 -46.96 38.68
C ALA A 94 10.79 -48.23 39.47
N ASN A 95 12.08 -48.51 39.60
CA ASN A 95 12.65 -49.62 40.34
C ASN A 95 13.43 -49.08 41.55
N GLY A 96 12.85 -49.26 42.73
CA GLY A 96 13.48 -49.07 44.03
C GLY A 96 12.90 -50.06 45.03
N SER A 97 13.46 -51.27 45.04
CA SER A 97 13.34 -52.28 46.11
C SER A 97 13.84 -51.66 47.44
N LYS A 98 13.43 -52.03 48.66
CA LYS A 98 13.00 -53.31 49.24
C LYS A 98 12.47 -53.05 50.68
N PRO A 99 11.65 -53.95 51.26
CA PRO A 99 11.07 -53.80 52.61
C PRO A 99 11.88 -54.50 53.74
N MET A 100 11.33 -54.43 54.98
CA MET A 100 11.67 -55.08 56.28
C MET A 100 12.56 -54.27 57.23
N SER A 101 12.38 -54.25 58.55
CA SER A 101 11.39 -54.84 59.47
C SER A 101 11.59 -54.19 60.86
N THR A 102 10.56 -54.27 61.71
CA THR A 102 10.54 -54.36 63.19
C THR A 102 11.49 -53.49 64.02
#